data_AF-A0A0Q7W3K8-F1
#
_entry.id   AF-A0A0Q7W3K8-F1
#
_cell.length_a   1.000
_cell.length_b   1.000
_cell.length_c   1.000
_cell.angle_alpha   90.00
_cell.angle_beta   90.00
_cell.angle_gamma   90.00
#
_symmetry.space_group_name_H-M   'P 1'
#
loop_
_entity.id
_entity.type
_entity.pdbx_description
1 polymer ?
#
loop_
_entity_poly.entity_id
_entity_poly.type
_entity_poly.pdbx_seq_one_letter_code
_entity_poly.pdbx_strand_id
1 'polypeptide(L)' 'MTFQFSATFPISGPNKLPRFKTWAETNVPGVAIHTPPQVPVKATAMTIRLKSDTDRQTVMGKLATAKL' A
#
# COMPACT_ATOMS: atom_id res chain seq x y z
N MET A 1 -11.14 7.27 -13.83
CA MET A 1 -11.09 6.37 -12.65
C MET A 1 -10.49 7.14 -11.48
N THR A 2 -11.24 7.35 -10.40
CA THR A 2 -10.81 8.14 -9.24
C THR A 2 -10.39 7.23 -8.09
N PHE A 3 -9.15 7.39 -7.61
CA PHE A 3 -8.71 6.77 -6.36
C PHE A 3 -8.95 7.78 -5.23
N GLN A 4 -10.14 7.75 -4.63
CA GLN A 4 -10.56 8.72 -3.62
C GLN A 4 -10.08 8.36 -2.21
N PHE A 5 -9.77 7.09 -1.97
CA PHE A 5 -9.38 6.62 -0.65
C PHE A 5 -7.87 6.62 -0.52
N SER A 6 -7.36 7.04 0.63
CA SER A 6 -5.94 6.95 0.97
C SER A 6 -5.74 6.08 2.20
N ALA A 7 -4.66 5.32 2.19
CA ALA A 7 -4.24 4.49 3.30
C ALA A 7 -2.76 4.74 3.56
N THR A 8 -2.42 5.09 4.79
CA THR A 8 -1.03 5.32 5.23
C THR A 8 -0.67 4.21 6.20
N PHE A 9 0.47 3.58 5.95
CA PHE A 9 0.96 2.51 6.80
C PHE A 9 2.47 2.68 7.04
N PRO A 10 2.96 2.21 8.19
CA PRO A 10 4.38 2.22 8.49
C PRO A 10 5.11 1.24 7.57
N ILE A 11 6.17 1.68 6.92
CA ILE A 11 7.05 0.84 6.10
C ILE A 11 8.46 1.41 6.16
N SER A 12 9.43 0.53 6.39
CA SER A 12 10.83 0.92 6.56
C SER A 12 11.76 0.13 5.64
N GLY A 13 12.99 0.62 5.48
CA GLY A 13 14.01 -0.02 4.63
C GLY A 13 13.98 0.38 3.14
N PRO A 14 14.91 -0.14 2.33
CA PRO A 14 15.02 0.17 0.91
C PRO A 14 13.90 -0.50 0.09
N ASN A 15 13.74 -0.07 -1.17
CA ASN A 15 12.85 -0.71 -2.17
C ASN A 15 11.37 -0.86 -1.74
N LYS A 16 10.84 0.10 -0.98
CA LYS A 16 9.47 0.08 -0.44
C LYS A 16 8.39 -0.13 -1.50
N LEU A 17 8.51 0.56 -2.63
CA LEU A 17 7.54 0.48 -3.73
C LEU A 17 7.51 -0.91 -4.37
N PRO A 18 8.63 -1.48 -4.86
CA PRO A 18 8.66 -2.87 -5.32
C PRO A 18 8.17 -3.88 -4.29
N ARG A 19 8.62 -3.77 -3.03
CA ARG A 19 8.22 -4.69 -1.95
C ARG A 19 6.71 -4.69 -1.72
N PHE A 20 6.12 -3.49 -1.68
CA PHE A 20 4.68 -3.35 -1.54
C PHE A 20 3.92 -3.88 -2.76
N LYS A 21 4.42 -3.67 -3.99
CA LYS A 21 3.80 -4.24 -5.20
C LYS A 21 3.78 -5.77 -5.15
N THR A 22 4.91 -6.40 -4.88
CA THR A 22 5.00 -7.87 -4.75
C THR A 22 4.10 -8.40 -3.63
N TRP A 23 4.08 -7.70 -2.49
CA TRP A 23 3.18 -8.04 -1.39
C TRP A 23 1.71 -7.93 -1.81
N ALA A 24 1.34 -6.86 -2.53
CA ALA A 24 -0.02 -6.61 -2.96
C ALA A 24 -0.49 -7.66 -3.97
N GLU A 25 0.34 -8.02 -4.94
CA GLU A 25 0.06 -9.09 -5.90
C GLU A 25 -0.19 -10.43 -5.21
N THR A 26 0.55 -10.72 -4.14
CA THR A 26 0.44 -11.99 -3.41
C THR A 26 -0.76 -12.01 -2.44
N ASN A 27 -0.99 -10.91 -1.72
CA ASN A 27 -1.94 -10.87 -0.61
C ASN A 27 -3.30 -10.29 -1.00
N VAL A 28 -3.37 -9.40 -1.98
CA VAL A 28 -4.60 -8.72 -2.41
C VAL A 28 -4.72 -8.73 -3.93
N PRO A 29 -4.73 -9.91 -4.57
CA PRO A 29 -4.89 -10.00 -6.01
C PRO A 29 -6.22 -9.38 -6.44
N GLY A 30 -6.20 -8.55 -7.49
CA GLY A 30 -7.38 -7.90 -8.05
C GLY A 30 -7.78 -6.57 -7.42
N VAL A 31 -7.10 -6.11 -6.36
CA VAL A 31 -7.35 -4.79 -5.78
C VAL A 31 -6.66 -3.70 -6.61
N ALA A 32 -7.42 -2.69 -7.02
CA ALA A 32 -6.88 -1.54 -7.74
C ALA A 32 -6.15 -0.61 -6.77
N ILE A 33 -4.81 -0.70 -6.75
CA ILE A 33 -3.95 0.10 -5.88
C ILE A 33 -3.12 1.08 -6.71
N HIS A 34 -3.17 2.34 -6.34
CA HIS A 34 -2.33 3.38 -6.91
C HIS A 34 -1.22 3.75 -5.92
N THR A 35 0.00 3.36 -6.28
CA THR A 35 1.21 3.68 -5.49
C THR A 35 1.70 5.10 -5.80
N PRO A 36 2.33 5.78 -4.82
CA PRO A 36 2.96 7.06 -5.08
C PRO A 36 4.17 6.90 -6.01
N PRO A 37 4.47 7.90 -6.85
CA PRO A 37 5.55 7.81 -7.84
C PRO A 37 6.93 7.70 -7.18
N GLN A 38 7.11 8.33 -6.01
CA GLN A 38 8.35 8.27 -5.25
C GLN A 38 8.03 8.27 -3.76
N VAL A 39 8.75 7.44 -3.01
CA VAL A 39 8.73 7.44 -1.55
C VAL A 39 10.16 7.67 -1.06
N PRO A 40 10.41 8.69 -0.23
CA PRO A 40 11.73 8.93 0.31
C PRO A 40 12.28 7.69 1.03
N VAL A 41 13.57 7.41 0.84
CA VAL A 41 14.24 6.26 1.49
C VAL A 41 14.14 6.38 3.02
N LYS A 42 14.26 7.59 3.56
CA LYS A 42 14.15 7.87 5.00
C LYS A 42 12.71 7.88 5.54
N ALA A 43 11.69 7.88 4.69
CA ALA A 43 10.31 7.92 5.17
C ALA A 43 9.98 6.67 6.00
N THR A 44 9.32 6.79 7.13
CA THR A 44 8.90 5.63 7.93
C THR A 44 7.47 5.19 7.62
N ALA A 45 6.81 5.88 6.70
CA ALA A 45 5.45 5.59 6.27
C ALA A 45 5.31 5.78 4.75
N MET A 46 4.35 5.07 4.17
CA MET A 46 3.95 5.21 2.76
C MET A 46 2.45 5.34 2.67
N THR A 47 2.00 6.25 1.80
CA THR A 47 0.58 6.46 1.52
C THR A 47 0.24 5.92 0.14
N ILE A 48 -0.72 5.00 0.07
CA ILE A 48 -1.27 4.46 -1.17
C ILE A 48 -2.67 4.99 -1.39
N ARG A 49 -3.14 5.00 -2.64
CA ARG A 49 -4.53 5.33 -2.97
C ARG A 49 -5.29 4.11 -3.49
N LEU A 50 -6.58 4.06 -3.15
CA LEU A 50 -7.47 2.93 -3.39
C LEU A 50 -8.79 3.44 -3.99
N LYS A 51 -9.48 2.56 -4.71
CA LYS A 51 -10.76 2.87 -5.37
C LYS A 51 -11.95 2.83 -4.43
N SER A 52 -11.97 1.88 -3.49
CA SER A 52 -13.10 1.67 -2.59
C SER A 52 -12.66 1.64 -1.12
N ASP A 53 -13.59 1.92 -0.21
CA ASP A 53 -13.34 1.78 1.22
C ASP A 53 -13.23 0.30 1.64
N THR A 54 -13.92 -0.61 0.96
CA THR A 54 -13.79 -2.06 1.18
C THR A 54 -12.39 -2.57 0.85
N ASP A 55 -11.79 -2.09 -0.24
CA ASP A 55 -10.40 -2.37 -0.60
C ASP A 55 -9.45 -1.83 0.47
N ARG A 56 -9.74 -0.62 0.99
CA ARG A 56 -8.98 0.01 2.06
C ARG A 56 -8.98 -0.82 3.33
N GLN A 57 -10.14 -1.29 3.77
CA GLN A 57 -10.22 -2.12 4.97
C GLN A 57 -9.48 -3.46 4.79
N THR A 58 -9.63 -4.08 3.62
CA THR A 58 -8.94 -5.34 3.30
C THR A 58 -7.42 -5.18 3.30
N VAL A 59 -6.93 -4.14 2.61
CA VAL A 59 -5.50 -3.84 2.53
C VAL A 59 -4.94 -3.47 3.90
N MET A 60 -5.60 -2.59 4.64
CA MET A 60 -5.17 -2.19 5.99
C MET A 60 -5.18 -3.36 6.97
N GLY A 61 -6.18 -4.24 6.90
CA GLY A 61 -6.25 -5.44 7.74
C GLY A 61 -5.08 -6.40 7.47
N LYS A 62 -4.77 -6.66 6.19
CA LYS A 62 -3.63 -7.51 5.84
C LYS A 62 -2.29 -6.84 6.13
N LEU A 63 -2.18 -5.52 5.96
CA LEU A 63 -0.99 -4.75 6.31
C LEU A 63 -0.72 -4.72 7.81
N ALA A 64 -1.76 -4.71 8.65
CA ALA A 64 -1.59 -4.77 10.10
C ALA A 64 -0.88 -6.07 10.55
N THR A 65 -1.08 -7.16 9.81
CA THR A 65 -0.39 -8.45 10.04
C THR A 65 0.93 -8.59 9.27
N ALA A 66 1.15 -7.80 8.22
CA ALA A 66 2.32 -7.90 7.37
C ALA A 66 3.45 -6.96 7.84
N LYS A 67 4.62 -7.51 8.15
CA LYS A 67 5.82 -6.70 8.40
C LYS A 67 6.49 -6.34 7.08
N LEU A 68 6.34 -5.08 6.65
CA LEU A 68 6.98 -4.48 5.48
C LEU A 68 8.04 -3.44 5.89
#